data_AF-A0A5N0I9H5-F1
#
_entry.id   AF-A0A5N0I9H5-F1
#
_cell.length_a   1.000
_cell.length_b   1.000
_cell.length_c   1.000
_cell.angle_alpha   90.00
_cell.angle_beta   90.00
_cell.angle_gamma   90.00
#
_symmetry.space_group_name_H-M   'P 1'
#
loop_
_entity.id
_entity.type
_entity.pdbx_description
1 polymer ?
#
loop_
_entity_poly.entity_id
_entity_poly.type
_entity_poly.pdbx_seq_one_letter_code
_entity_poly.pdbx_strand_id
1 'polypeptide(L)'
;MTDAQPQPVLAPLTSAAIFLVATIDAGGEPTVHEVLPGISGLVRAIGFRDPAKRLSLVTAIGSAAFDRLFAGPRPAELHPFV
;
A
#
# COMPACT_ATOMS: atom_id res chain seq x y z
N MET A 1 -6.37 -11.93 19.43
CA MET A 1 -5.80 -11.12 18.34
C MET A 1 -6.92 -10.83 17.38
N THR A 2 -7.23 -9.57 17.10
CA THR A 2 -8.18 -9.25 16.04
C THR A 2 -7.64 -9.80 14.73
N ASP A 3 -8.48 -10.49 13.96
CA ASP A 3 -8.06 -11.04 12.68
C ASP A 3 -7.54 -9.90 11.79
N ALA A 4 -6.35 -10.07 11.22
CA ALA A 4 -5.77 -9.05 10.36
C ALA A 4 -6.54 -9.04 9.05
N GLN A 5 -7.17 -7.92 8.69
CA GLN A 5 -7.86 -7.81 7.40
C GLN A 5 -6.84 -7.59 6.28
N PRO A 6 -6.69 -8.53 5.33
CA PRO A 6 -5.73 -8.38 4.25
C PRO A 6 -6.20 -7.31 3.25
N GLN A 7 -5.23 -6.66 2.61
CA GLN A 7 -5.46 -5.90 1.37
C GLN A 7 -5.93 -6.86 0.26
N PRO A 8 -6.63 -6.39 -0.79
CA PRO A 8 -7.26 -7.25 -1.80
C PRO A 8 -6.25 -7.81 -2.83
N VAL A 9 -5.23 -8.53 -2.36
CA VAL A 9 -4.17 -9.14 -3.18
C VAL A 9 -4.74 -10.23 -4.11
N LEU A 10 -5.79 -10.91 -3.66
CA LEU A 10 -6.50 -11.96 -4.41
C LEU A 10 -7.74 -11.44 -5.16
N ALA A 11 -7.77 -10.14 -5.49
CA ALA A 11 -8.86 -9.58 -6.28
C ALA A 11 -8.97 -10.26 -7.65
N PRO A 12 -10.18 -10.44 -8.22
CA PRO A 12 -10.35 -10.95 -9.57
C PRO A 12 -9.66 -10.08 -10.62
N LEU A 13 -9.37 -10.66 -11.79
CA LEU A 13 -8.81 -9.93 -12.93
C LEU A 13 -9.65 -8.69 -13.30
N THR A 14 -8.95 -7.57 -13.49
CA THR A 14 -9.48 -6.30 -13.98
C THR A 14 -9.02 -6.06 -15.42
N SER A 15 -9.77 -5.29 -16.18
CA SER A 15 -9.40 -4.90 -17.55
C SER A 15 -8.37 -3.77 -17.61
N ALA A 16 -8.04 -3.16 -16.47
CA ALA A 16 -7.10 -2.05 -16.37
C ALA A 16 -6.34 -2.10 -15.02
N ALA A 17 -5.09 -1.67 -15.05
CA ALA A 17 -4.23 -1.54 -13.88
C ALA A 17 -3.26 -0.36 -14.04
N ILE A 18 -2.89 0.27 -12.93
CA ILE A 18 -1.82 1.26 -12.84
C ILE A 18 -0.79 0.73 -11.84
N PHE A 19 0.48 0.70 -12.23
CA PHE A 19 1.59 0.37 -11.36
C PHE A 19 2.38 1.64 -11.08
N LEU A 20 2.36 2.11 -9.84
CA LEU A 20 3.08 3.31 -9.41
C LEU A 20 4.20 2.92 -8.44
N VAL A 21 5.43 3.22 -8.81
CA VAL A 21 6.62 3.03 -7.97
C VAL A 21 7.26 4.39 -7.73
N ALA A 22 7.55 4.70 -6.47
CA ALA A 22 8.16 5.96 -6.07
C ALA A 22 9.22 5.72 -4.99
N THR A 23 10.17 6.65 -4.89
CA THR A 23 11.16 6.72 -3.81
C THR A 23 10.71 7.70 -2.74
N ILE A 24 11.18 7.51 -1.51
CA ILE A 24 10.96 8.48 -0.43
C ILE A 24 12.15 9.45 -0.46
N ASP A 25 11.88 10.72 -0.71
CA ASP A 25 12.91 11.76 -0.64
C ASP A 25 13.45 11.89 0.80
N ALA A 26 14.64 12.46 0.96
CA ALA A 26 15.22 12.67 2.29
C ALA A 26 14.30 13.57 3.13
N GLY A 27 13.91 13.11 4.32
CA GLY A 27 12.98 13.82 5.20
C GLY A 27 11.50 13.72 4.82
N GLY A 28 11.16 12.93 3.79
CA GLY A 28 9.77 12.72 3.34
C GLY A 28 8.98 11.71 4.17
N GLU A 29 9.61 11.00 5.11
CA GLU A 29 9.01 9.98 5.97
C GLU A 29 7.74 10.46 6.70
N PRO A 30 7.69 11.68 7.29
CA PRO A 30 6.48 12.17 7.96
C PRO A 30 5.27 12.26 7.02
N THR A 31 5.47 12.72 5.79
CA THR A 31 4.41 12.80 4.78
C THR A 31 3.92 11.40 4.39
N VAL A 32 4.83 10.44 4.24
CA VAL A 32 4.45 9.04 3.96
C VAL A 32 3.63 8.47 5.14
N HIS A 33 4.04 8.74 6.38
CA HIS A 33 3.31 8.32 7.57
C HIS A 33 1.90 8.92 7.67
N GLU A 34 1.73 10.17 7.26
CA GLU A 34 0.42 10.82 7.21
C GLU A 34 -0.50 10.17 6.16
N VAL A 35 0.05 9.83 4.99
CA VAL A 35 -0.72 9.31 3.86
C VAL A 35 -1.12 7.84 4.06
N LEU A 36 -0.23 6.98 4.56
CA LEU A 36 -0.44 5.53 4.64
C LEU A 36 -1.79 5.12 5.29
N PRO A 37 -2.21 5.70 6.43
CA PRO A 37 -3.52 5.39 7.03
C PRO A 37 -4.72 5.80 6.14
N GLY A 38 -4.56 6.87 5.35
CA GLY A 38 -5.62 7.46 4.54
C GLY A 38 -5.87 6.76 3.20
N ILE A 39 -4.96 5.91 2.74
CA ILE A 39 -5.06 5.25 1.42
C ILE A 39 -6.37 4.47 1.25
N SER A 40 -6.80 3.74 2.28
CA SER A 40 -8.06 2.98 2.22
C SER A 40 -9.30 3.89 2.07
N GLY A 41 -9.22 5.13 2.57
CA GLY A 41 -10.25 6.15 2.39
C GLY A 41 -10.34 6.65 0.95
N LEU A 42 -9.19 6.83 0.28
CA LEU A 42 -9.15 7.25 -1.13
C LEU A 42 -9.84 6.25 -2.06
N VAL A 43 -9.59 4.95 -1.87
CA VAL A 43 -10.23 3.88 -2.65
C VAL A 43 -11.75 3.93 -2.50
N ARG A 44 -12.25 4.11 -1.27
CA ARG A 44 -13.70 4.20 -0.99
C ARG A 44 -14.32 5.45 -1.61
N ALA A 45 -13.67 6.62 -1.46
CA ALA A 45 -14.17 7.89 -1.95
C ALA A 45 -14.34 7.94 -3.48
N ILE A 46 -13.48 7.22 -4.22
CA ILE A 46 -13.52 7.13 -5.68
C ILE A 46 -14.38 5.95 -6.12
N GLY A 47 -14.12 4.75 -5.58
CA GLY A 47 -14.76 3.50 -6.01
C GLY A 47 -16.26 3.46 -5.72
N PHE A 48 -16.74 4.15 -4.68
CA PHE A 48 -18.18 4.24 -4.39
C PHE A 48 -18.99 4.90 -5.51
N ARG A 49 -18.36 5.77 -6.32
CA ARG A 49 -19.03 6.45 -7.43
C ARG A 49 -19.40 5.52 -8.58
N ASP A 50 -18.64 4.43 -8.77
CA ASP A 50 -18.91 3.41 -9.78
C ASP A 50 -18.43 2.02 -9.31
N PRO A 51 -19.24 1.32 -8.50
CA PRO A 51 -18.87 0.03 -7.94
C PRO A 51 -18.57 -1.05 -8.99
N ALA A 52 -19.15 -0.94 -10.19
CA ALA A 52 -18.96 -1.90 -11.28
C ALA A 52 -17.52 -1.91 -11.80
N LYS A 53 -16.74 -0.84 -11.56
CA LYS A 53 -15.32 -0.76 -11.96
C LYS A 53 -14.40 -1.56 -11.05
N ARG A 54 -14.88 -2.04 -9.89
CA ARG A 54 -14.11 -2.89 -8.96
C ARG A 54 -12.75 -2.27 -8.59
N LEU A 55 -12.74 -0.96 -8.32
CA LEU A 55 -11.53 -0.26 -7.91
C LEU A 55 -10.97 -0.88 -6.64
N SER A 56 -9.70 -1.27 -6.70
CA SER A 56 -8.93 -1.78 -5.58
C SER A 56 -7.52 -1.21 -5.62
N LEU A 57 -6.83 -1.26 -4.48
CA LEU A 57 -5.46 -0.78 -4.34
C LEU A 57 -4.73 -1.69 -3.36
N VAL A 58 -3.49 -2.03 -3.71
CA VAL A 58 -2.54 -2.70 -2.82
C VAL A 58 -1.34 -1.77 -2.64
N THR A 59 -1.03 -1.43 -1.39
CA THR A 59 0.15 -0.64 -1.02
C THR A 59 1.26 -1.58 -0.56
N ALA A 60 2.43 -1.45 -1.17
CA ALA A 60 3.63 -2.21 -0.85
C ALA A 60 4.73 -1.28 -0.35
N ILE A 61 5.60 -1.80 0.54
CA ILE A 61 6.73 -1.06 1.11
C ILE A 61 7.99 -1.88 0.87
N GLY A 62 8.96 -1.27 0.18
CA GLY A 62 10.23 -1.93 -0.14
C GLY A 62 11.14 -2.09 1.09
N SER A 63 12.13 -2.98 0.98
CA SER A 63 13.01 -3.35 2.10
C SER A 63 13.70 -2.15 2.77
N ALA A 64 14.33 -1.26 1.98
CA ALA A 64 14.99 -0.06 2.51
C ALA A 64 13.99 1.02 2.99
N ALA A 65 12.81 1.10 2.37
CA ALA A 65 11.76 2.01 2.81
C ALA A 65 11.17 1.57 4.16
N PHE A 66 11.07 0.26 4.41
CA PHE A 66 10.60 -0.27 5.69
C PHE A 66 11.52 0.15 6.83
N ASP A 67 12.85 0.10 6.65
CA ASP A 67 13.82 0.55 7.68
C ASP A 67 13.69 2.04 8.00
N ARG A 68 13.30 2.85 7.01
CA ARG A 68 13.11 4.30 7.19
C ARG A 68 11.79 4.63 7.88
N LEU A 69 10.74 3.84 7.61
CA LEU A 69 9.38 4.12 8.07
C LEU A 69 9.04 3.42 9.40
N PHE A 70 9.63 2.28 9.72
CA PHE A 70 9.21 1.49 10.88
C PHE A 70 10.39 1.02 11.71
N ALA A 71 10.26 1.15 13.03
CA ALA A 71 11.20 0.63 14.02
C ALA A 71 10.80 -0.76 14.56
N GLY A 72 9.70 -1.34 14.05
CA GLY A 72 9.14 -2.62 14.51
C GLY A 72 9.79 -3.86 13.88
N PRO A 73 9.34 -5.07 14.24
CA PRO A 73 9.82 -6.30 13.64
C PRO A 73 9.57 -6.30 12.13
N ARG A 74 10.62 -6.64 11.37
CA ARG A 74 10.56 -6.75 9.91
C ARG A 74 9.89 -8.06 9.48
N PRO A 75 9.16 -8.08 8.35
CA PRO A 75 8.76 -9.34 7.72
C PRO A 75 10.00 -10.17 7.38
N ALA A 76 9.98 -11.46 7.71
CA ALA A 76 11.15 -12.33 7.67
C ALA A 76 11.85 -12.40 6.30
N GLU A 77 11.07 -12.35 5.22
CA GLU A 77 11.55 -12.47 3.84
C GLU A 77 11.66 -11.11 3.14
N LEU A 78 11.55 -9.98 3.85
CA LEU A 78 11.63 -8.66 3.24
C LEU A 78 13.09 -8.25 2.96
N HIS A 79 13.54 -8.51 1.74
CA HIS A 79 14.87 -8.16 1.23
C HIS A 79 14.79 -7.35 -0.08
N PRO A 80 15.86 -6.64 -0.48
CA PRO A 80 15.96 -6.06 -1.81
C PRO A 80 15.83 -7.13 -2.91
N PHE A 81 15.39 -6.74 -4.09
CA PHE A 81 15.41 -7.60 -5.27
C PHE A 81 16.87 -7.75 -5.74
N VAL A 82 17.36 -8.99 -5.82
CA VAL A 82 18.70 -9.37 -6.29
C VAL A 82 18.61 -10.41 -7.39
#